data_AF-A0A9E2IH96-F1
#
_entry.id   AF-A0A9E2IH96-F1
#
_cell.length_a   1.000
_cell.length_b   1.000
_cell.length_c   1.000
_cell.angle_alpha   90.00
_cell.angle_beta   90.00
_cell.angle_gamma   90.00
#
_symmetry.space_group_name_H-M   'P 1'
#
loop_
_entity.id
_entity.type
_entity.pdbx_description
1 polymer ?
#
loop_
_entity_poly.entity_id
_entity_poly.type
_entity_poly.pdbx_seq_one_letter_code
_entity_poly.pdbx_strand_id
1 'polypeptide(L)'
;MSCDPTSGKLNLVDCLILNPDKGNTVAGVYDTPAVLVNLIVRNLFVFGGAVLFFMIILAGFKFAMSPQSKGKEDAKTIAQGAGVGFLIMFSAYWIIQIIEILTGIGNII
;
A
#
# COMPACT_ATOMS: atom_id res chain seq x y z
N MET A 1 -13.79 24.24 22.36
CA MET A 1 -12.45 24.37 22.98
C MET A 1 -11.77 25.56 22.34
N SER A 2 -11.52 26.62 23.10
CA SER A 2 -10.85 27.82 22.63
C SER A 2 -9.36 27.53 22.48
N CYS A 3 -8.85 27.53 21.24
CA CYS A 3 -7.42 27.61 20.97
C CYS A 3 -6.95 29.01 21.38
N ASP A 4 -6.82 29.22 22.69
CA ASP A 4 -6.39 30.47 23.29
C ASP A 4 -4.90 30.39 23.63
N PRO A 5 -4.03 31.13 22.92
CA PRO A 5 -2.60 31.14 23.17
C PRO A 5 -2.19 31.73 24.53
N THR A 6 -3.14 32.31 25.25
CA THR A 6 -2.93 32.93 26.57
C THR A 6 -3.15 31.95 27.73
N SER A 7 -3.78 30.81 27.45
CA SER A 7 -3.98 29.75 28.43
C SER A 7 -2.78 28.79 28.39
N GLY A 8 -2.03 28.67 29.47
CA GLY A 8 -0.79 27.87 29.57
C GLY A 8 -0.95 26.35 29.36
N LYS A 9 -2.08 25.88 28.82
CA LYS A 9 -2.36 24.50 28.43
C LYS A 9 -2.86 24.47 27.00
N LEU A 10 -1.93 24.59 26.07
CA LEU A 10 -2.18 24.53 24.62
C LEU A 10 -2.04 23.07 24.16
N ASN A 11 -3.16 22.41 23.89
CA ASN A 11 -3.16 21.07 23.30
C ASN A 11 -2.98 21.19 21.79
N LEU A 12 -1.74 21.07 21.35
CA LEU A 12 -1.33 21.17 19.94
C LEU A 12 -2.06 20.13 19.06
N VAL A 13 -2.40 18.97 19.61
CA VAL A 13 -3.10 17.89 18.91
C VAL A 13 -4.54 18.28 18.52
N ASP A 14 -5.21 19.09 19.35
CA ASP A 14 -6.57 19.56 19.10
C ASP A 14 -6.62 20.84 18.26
N CYS A 15 -5.54 21.63 18.27
CA CYS A 15 -5.48 22.94 17.61
C CYS A 15 -4.71 22.96 16.27
N LEU A 16 -3.88 21.95 15.96
CA LEU A 16 -3.22 21.86 14.65
C LEU A 16 -4.16 21.31 13.58
N ILE A 17 -4.44 22.13 12.57
CA ILE A 17 -5.22 21.76 11.39
C ILE A 17 -4.25 21.28 10.32
N LEU A 18 -4.40 20.03 9.88
CA LEU A 18 -3.51 19.43 8.87
C LEU A 18 -3.86 19.84 7.45
N ASN A 19 -5.10 20.27 7.22
CA ASN A 19 -5.55 20.77 5.93
C ASN A 19 -6.54 21.92 6.12
N PRO A 20 -6.14 23.19 5.85
CA PRO A 20 -6.99 24.36 6.09
C PRO A 20 -8.35 24.29 5.38
N ASP A 21 -8.40 23.64 4.21
CA ASP A 21 -9.62 23.55 3.39
C ASP A 21 -10.64 22.50 3.89
N LYS A 22 -10.22 21.56 4.75
CA LYS A 22 -11.08 20.48 5.26
C LYS A 22 -11.36 20.59 6.77
N GLY A 23 -10.67 21.49 7.49
CA GLY A 23 -10.87 21.69 8.93
C GLY A 23 -10.51 20.49 9.82
N ASN A 24 -9.83 19.49 9.27
CA ASN A 24 -9.49 18.27 10.00
C ASN A 24 -8.28 18.52 10.92
N THR A 25 -8.48 18.30 12.22
CA THR A 25 -7.40 18.34 13.23
C THR A 25 -6.56 17.08 13.18
N VAL A 26 -5.32 17.14 13.70
CA VAL A 26 -4.45 15.95 13.82
C VAL A 26 -5.15 14.83 14.59
N ALA A 27 -5.90 15.18 15.65
CA ALA A 27 -6.71 14.24 16.41
C ALA A 27 -7.72 13.48 15.53
N GLY A 28 -8.47 14.17 14.66
CA GLY A 28 -9.51 13.54 13.83
C GLY A 28 -8.98 12.67 12.69
N VAL A 29 -7.74 12.89 12.23
CA VAL A 29 -7.14 12.12 11.13
C VAL A 29 -6.40 10.87 11.63
N TYR A 30 -5.86 10.89 12.85
CA TYR A 30 -5.08 9.77 13.39
C TYR A 30 -5.80 9.01 14.52
N ASP A 31 -7.09 9.27 14.75
CA ASP A 31 -7.89 8.62 15.80
C ASP A 31 -8.00 7.10 15.61
N THR A 32 -7.93 6.63 14.36
CA THR A 32 -8.08 5.21 14.03
C THR A 32 -6.80 4.61 13.44
N PRO A 33 -6.39 3.40 13.90
CA PRO A 33 -5.28 2.66 13.29
C PRO A 33 -5.46 2.39 11.79
N ALA A 34 -6.71 2.43 11.31
CA ALA A 34 -7.09 2.22 9.91
C ALA A 34 -6.38 3.17 8.93
N VAL A 35 -6.08 4.41 9.34
CA VAL A 35 -5.43 5.40 8.45
C VAL A 35 -3.99 4.99 8.13
N LEU A 36 -3.26 4.48 9.12
CA LEU A 36 -1.91 3.96 8.91
C LEU A 36 -1.91 2.70 8.05
N VAL A 37 -2.86 1.79 8.31
CA VAL A 37 -2.99 0.55 7.54
C VAL A 37 -3.30 0.85 6.07
N ASN A 38 -4.26 1.73 5.79
CA ASN A 38 -4.62 2.10 4.41
C ASN A 38 -3.43 2.73 3.67
N LEU A 39 -2.71 3.64 4.32
CA LEU A 39 -1.52 4.27 3.73
C LEU A 39 -0.43 3.25 3.38
N ILE A 40 -0.15 2.32 4.29
CA ILE A 40 0.85 1.26 4.07
C ILE A 40 0.40 0.33 2.94
N VAL A 41 -0.85 -0.17 3.01
CA VAL A 41 -1.38 -1.13 2.03
C VAL A 41 -1.38 -0.53 0.63
N ARG A 42 -1.91 0.69 0.45
CA ARG A 42 -1.92 1.37 -0.85
C ARG A 42 -0.52 1.53 -1.43
N ASN A 43 0.44 1.98 -0.63
CA ASN A 43 1.82 2.13 -1.09
C ASN A 43 2.46 0.76 -1.41
N LEU A 44 2.22 -0.26 -0.58
CA LEU A 44 2.74 -1.60 -0.79
C LEU A 44 2.21 -2.23 -2.09
N PHE A 45 0.95 -2.00 -2.45
CA PHE A 45 0.38 -2.48 -3.71
C PHE A 45 1.07 -1.84 -4.93
N VAL A 46 1.34 -0.53 -4.89
CA VAL A 46 2.06 0.17 -5.96
C VAL A 46 3.50 -0.35 -6.07
N PHE A 47 4.22 -0.46 -4.95
CA PHE A 47 5.57 -0.99 -4.92
C PHE A 47 5.64 -2.45 -5.36
N GLY A 48 4.72 -3.29 -4.88
CA GLY A 48 4.63 -4.71 -5.25
C GLY A 48 4.36 -4.89 -6.75
N GLY A 49 3.45 -4.09 -7.31
CA GLY A 49 3.17 -4.08 -8.75
C GLY A 49 4.38 -3.67 -9.58
N ALA A 50 5.10 -2.63 -9.16
CA ALA A 50 6.33 -2.20 -9.83
C ALA A 50 7.40 -3.29 -9.79
N VAL A 51 7.62 -3.93 -8.63
CA VAL A 51 8.58 -5.02 -8.48
C VAL A 51 8.21 -6.22 -9.37
N LEU A 52 6.93 -6.63 -9.38
CA LEU A 52 6.45 -7.71 -10.26
C LEU A 52 6.71 -7.40 -11.73
N PHE A 53 6.45 -6.17 -12.15
CA PHE A 53 6.72 -5.73 -13.53
C PHE A 53 8.20 -5.91 -13.90
N PHE A 54 9.12 -5.47 -13.06
CA PHE A 54 10.55 -5.67 -13.28
C PHE A 54 10.94 -7.16 -13.28
N MET A 55 10.40 -7.98 -12.38
CA MET A 55 10.71 -9.41 -12.35
C MET A 55 10.27 -10.12 -13.63
N ILE A 56 9.08 -9.80 -14.16
CA ILE A 56 8.56 -10.39 -15.40
C ILE A 56 9.44 -10.00 -16.59
N ILE A 57 9.81 -8.72 -16.69
CA ILE A 57 10.70 -8.23 -17.75
C ILE A 57 12.06 -8.93 -17.68
N LEU A 58 12.67 -9.01 -16.50
CA LEU A 58 13.96 -9.67 -16.30
C LEU A 58 13.90 -11.17 -16.60
N ALA A 59 12.81 -11.85 -16.22
CA ALA A 59 12.59 -13.25 -16.56
C ALA A 59 12.50 -13.44 -18.08
N GLY A 60 11.73 -12.60 -18.77
CA GLY A 60 11.57 -12.62 -20.22
C GLY A 60 12.90 -12.41 -20.96
N PHE A 61 13.67 -11.39 -20.57
CA PHE A 61 15.00 -11.14 -21.14
C PHE A 61 15.98 -12.29 -20.86
N LYS A 62 16.05 -12.80 -19.62
CA LYS A 62 16.91 -13.94 -19.30
C LYS A 62 16.56 -15.18 -20.11
N PHE A 63 15.26 -15.45 -20.31
CA PHE A 63 14.83 -16.58 -21.12
C PHE A 63 15.22 -16.42 -22.60
N ALA A 64 15.06 -15.21 -23.16
CA ALA A 64 15.33 -14.93 -24.57
C ALA A 64 16.83 -14.83 -24.92
N MET A 65 17.66 -14.26 -24.04
CA MET A 65 19.10 -14.07 -24.27
C MET A 65 19.98 -15.26 -23.84
N SER A 66 19.43 -16.28 -23.17
CA SER A 66 20.23 -17.41 -22.66
C SER A 66 20.23 -18.60 -23.62
N PRO A 67 21.33 -18.87 -24.35
CA PRO A 67 21.47 -20.07 -25.17
C PRO A 67 21.69 -21.34 -24.32
N GLN A 68 22.19 -21.20 -23.10
CA GLN A 68 22.44 -22.32 -22.18
C GLN A 68 21.22 -22.68 -21.31
N SER A 69 21.12 -23.94 -20.92
CA SER A 69 20.03 -24.48 -20.08
C SER A 69 19.90 -23.78 -18.73
N LYS A 70 21.02 -23.38 -18.10
CA LYS A 70 21.03 -22.70 -16.79
C LYS A 70 20.25 -21.38 -16.79
N GLY A 71 20.46 -20.52 -17.79
CA GLY A 71 19.75 -19.24 -17.84
C GLY A 71 18.24 -19.39 -18.07
N LYS A 72 17.81 -20.50 -18.69
CA LYS A 72 16.39 -20.84 -18.84
C LYS A 72 15.77 -21.35 -17.53
N GLU A 73 16.53 -22.09 -16.74
CA GLU A 73 16.12 -22.58 -15.42
C GLU A 73 15.99 -21.44 -14.40
N ASP A 74 16.94 -20.50 -14.42
CA ASP A 74 16.89 -19.28 -13.61
C ASP A 74 15.69 -18.40 -13.99
N ALA A 75 15.45 -18.21 -15.30
CA ALA A 75 14.29 -17.46 -15.79
C ALA A 75 12.97 -18.10 -15.36
N LYS A 76 12.88 -19.44 -15.38
CA LYS A 76 11.70 -20.18 -14.91
C LYS A 76 11.47 -19.97 -13.41
N THR A 77 12.52 -19.99 -12.60
CA THR A 77 12.43 -19.73 -11.16
C THR A 77 11.93 -18.31 -10.87
N ILE A 78 12.47 -17.31 -11.59
CA ILE A 78 12.02 -15.92 -11.47
C ILE A 78 10.56 -15.77 -11.91
N ALA A 79 10.18 -16.41 -13.02
CA ALA A 79 8.80 -16.38 -13.50
C ALA A 79 7.82 -17.07 -12.52
N GLN A 80 8.22 -18.17 -11.89
CA GLN A 80 7.43 -18.82 -10.84
C GLN A 80 7.29 -17.91 -9.62
N GLY A 81 8.37 -17.28 -9.17
CA GLY A 81 8.33 -16.30 -8.07
C GLY A 81 7.41 -15.13 -8.37
N ALA A 82 7.49 -14.57 -9.59
CA ALA A 82 6.59 -13.53 -10.05
C ALA A 82 5.13 -14.00 -10.13
N GLY A 83 4.88 -15.23 -10.63
CA GLY A 83 3.54 -15.81 -10.69
C GLY A 83 2.91 -16.01 -9.31
N VAL A 84 3.70 -16.52 -8.34
CA VAL A 84 3.25 -16.68 -6.95
C VAL A 84 3.00 -15.31 -6.30
N GLY A 85 3.91 -14.35 -6.49
CA GLY A 85 3.74 -12.99 -5.96
C GLY A 85 2.49 -12.30 -6.52
N PHE A 86 2.23 -12.48 -7.82
CA PHE A 86 1.00 -11.99 -8.45
C PHE A 86 -0.25 -12.63 -7.84
N LEU A 87 -0.25 -13.95 -7.65
CA LEU A 87 -1.35 -14.68 -7.01
C LEU A 87 -1.64 -14.18 -5.58
N ILE A 88 -0.60 -13.89 -4.80
CA ILE A 88 -0.74 -13.35 -3.45
C ILE A 88 -1.37 -11.96 -3.49
N MET A 89 -0.86 -11.07 -4.34
CA MET A 89 -1.41 -9.71 -4.48
C MET A 89 -2.87 -9.73 -4.93
N PHE A 90 -3.18 -10.61 -5.88
CA PHE A 90 -4.53 -10.80 -6.39
C PHE A 90 -5.49 -11.33 -5.31
N SER A 91 -5.04 -12.28 -4.49
CA SER A 91 -5.81 -12.79 -3.36
C SER A 91 -6.03 -11.73 -2.29
N ALA A 92 -4.99 -10.94 -1.98
CA ALA A 92 -5.08 -9.84 -1.03
C ALA A 92 -6.10 -8.77 -1.46
N TYR A 93 -6.13 -8.44 -2.75
CA TYR A 93 -7.12 -7.50 -3.30
C TYR A 93 -8.56 -7.99 -3.08
N TRP A 94 -8.83 -9.27 -3.35
CA TRP A 94 -10.17 -9.82 -3.13
C TRP A 94 -10.57 -9.92 -1.66
N ILE A 95 -9.64 -10.27 -0.78
CA ILE A 95 -9.93 -10.30 0.67
C ILE A 95 -10.40 -8.93 1.14
N ILE A 96 -9.70 -7.86 0.74
CA ILE A 96 -10.08 -6.51 1.14
C ILE A 96 -11.41 -6.09 0.52
N GLN A 97 -11.66 -6.37 -0.77
CA GLN A 97 -12.96 -6.07 -1.39
C GLN A 97 -14.12 -6.76 -0.65
N ILE A 98 -13.94 -8.03 -0.24
CA ILE A 98 -14.96 -8.74 0.55
C ILE A 98 -15.18 -8.03 1.89
N ILE A 99 -14.11 -7.61 2.56
CA ILE A 99 -14.20 -6.88 3.83
C ILE A 99 -14.92 -5.54 3.65
N GLU A 100 -14.64 -4.79 2.57
CA GLU A 100 -15.33 -3.53 2.25
C GLU A 100 -16.83 -3.73 2.06
N ILE A 101 -17.22 -4.78 1.31
CA ILE A 101 -18.63 -5.13 1.09
C ILE A 101 -19.33 -5.47 2.41
N LEU A 102 -18.68 -6.25 3.28
CA LEU A 102 -19.26 -6.69 4.56
C LEU A 102 -19.33 -5.57 5.60
N THR A 103 -18.35 -4.67 5.62
CA THR A 103 -18.25 -3.60 6.63
C THR A 103 -18.91 -2.29 6.19
N GLY A 104 -19.21 -2.13 4.89
CA GLY A 104 -19.77 -0.89 4.34
C GLY A 104 -18.77 0.27 4.33
N ILE A 105 -17.50 0.03 4.66
CA ILE A 105 -16.43 1.02 4.66
C ILE A 105 -15.91 1.10 3.22
N GLY A 106 -16.28 2.16 2.51
CA GLY A 106 -15.78 2.40 1.15
C GLY A 106 -14.35 2.94 1.15
N ASN A 107 -13.48 2.34 0.32
CA ASN A 107 -12.12 2.79 -0.05
C ASN A 107 -11.00 2.52 0.98
N ILE A 108 -10.78 1.26 1.32
CA ILE A 108 -9.59 0.76 2.04
C ILE A 108 -8.39 0.59 1.09
N ILE A 109 -8.61 0.51 -0.23
CA ILE A 109 -7.54 0.46 -1.24
C ILE A 109 -7.74 1.55 -2.29
#